data_AF-V9G3G7-F1
#
_entry.id   AF-V9G3G7-F1
#
_cell.length_a   1.000
_cell.length_b   1.000
_cell.length_c   1.000
_cell.angle_alpha   90.00
_cell.angle_beta   90.00
_cell.angle_gamma   90.00
#
_symmetry.space_group_name_H-M   'P 1'
#
loop_
_entity.id
_entity.type
_entity.pdbx_description
1 polymer ?
#
loop_
_entity_poly.entity_id
_entity_poly.type
_entity_poly.pdbx_seq_one_letter_code
_entity_poly.pdbx_strand_id
1 'polypeptide(L)'
;MKPTIESPTPHPQLKPKRGYWGRLGSDIWKEWDLYILLVPGILFILLFKYTPMYGITIAFKDFNIFTGFADSPWVGWKHFAKLFTSPDFAQVFKNTVIISFLKIVILFPLPIMIALMLNELRNMIFKRTVQTVIYLPHFLSWVIVGGLFIDILSTNGGIINKAWYPWAWSRLRSSSITVCSGAC
;
A
#
# COMPACT_ATOMS: atom_id res chain seq x y z
N MET A 1 6.94 89.05 -23.48
CA MET A 1 6.22 87.84 -23.90
C MET A 1 7.26 86.81 -24.32
N LYS A 2 7.48 85.76 -23.51
CA LYS A 2 8.39 84.65 -23.80
C LYS A 2 7.62 83.37 -23.49
N PRO A 3 7.48 82.42 -24.42
CA PRO A 3 6.59 81.28 -24.22
C PRO A 3 7.21 80.31 -23.21
N THR A 4 6.41 79.89 -22.23
CA THR A 4 6.76 78.80 -21.31
C THR A 4 6.69 77.50 -22.10
N ILE A 5 7.86 76.94 -22.42
CA ILE A 5 7.95 75.59 -22.97
C ILE A 5 7.87 74.63 -21.78
N GLU A 6 6.73 73.95 -21.61
CA GLU A 6 6.62 72.83 -20.69
C GLU A 6 7.62 71.73 -21.11
N SER A 7 8.48 71.31 -20.18
CA SER A 7 9.39 70.19 -20.37
C SER A 7 8.59 68.89 -20.52
N PRO A 8 8.95 67.97 -21.45
CA PRO A 8 8.24 66.71 -21.60
C PRO A 8 8.29 65.91 -20.29
N THR A 9 7.13 65.47 -19.81
CA THR A 9 7.05 64.55 -18.66
C THR A 9 7.88 63.29 -18.95
N PRO A 10 8.67 62.76 -18.00
CA PRO A 10 9.43 61.55 -18.23
C PRO A 10 8.45 60.39 -18.47
N HIS A 11 8.40 59.89 -19.71
CA HIS A 11 7.63 58.70 -20.01
C HIS A 11 8.22 57.52 -19.20
N PRO A 12 7.39 56.62 -18.64
CA PRO A 12 7.87 55.46 -17.91
C PRO A 12 8.75 54.61 -18.82
N GLN A 13 10.06 54.63 -18.58
CA GLN A 13 11.03 53.83 -19.31
C GLN A 13 10.74 52.35 -19.03
N LEU A 14 10.13 51.66 -20.00
CA LEU A 14 9.80 50.24 -19.90
C LEU A 14 11.09 49.43 -19.80
N LYS A 15 11.36 48.90 -18.60
CA LYS A 15 12.57 48.10 -18.30
C LYS A 15 12.71 46.96 -19.32
N PRO A 16 13.92 46.73 -19.86
CA PRO A 16 14.13 45.75 -20.92
C PRO A 16 13.68 44.36 -20.47
N LYS A 17 12.85 43.69 -21.29
CA LYS A 17 12.46 42.29 -21.05
C LYS A 17 13.71 41.41 -21.11
N ARG A 18 14.32 41.13 -19.94
CA ARG A 18 15.35 40.07 -19.78
C ARG A 18 14.84 38.76 -20.40
N GLY A 19 15.67 38.08 -21.19
CA GLY A 19 15.35 36.81 -21.83
C GLY A 19 15.05 35.70 -20.82
N TYR A 20 14.21 34.73 -21.21
CA TYR A 20 13.68 33.65 -20.39
C TYR A 20 14.77 32.90 -19.59
N TRP A 21 15.88 32.53 -20.26
CA TRP A 21 17.01 31.83 -19.67
C TRP A 21 17.76 32.62 -18.58
N GLY A 22 17.83 33.94 -18.72
CA GLY A 22 18.48 34.81 -17.73
C GLY A 22 17.62 35.06 -16.49
N ARG A 23 16.30 34.89 -16.59
CA ARG A 23 15.39 34.95 -15.43
C ARG A 23 15.39 33.62 -14.67
N LEU A 24 15.39 32.50 -15.39
CA LEU A 24 15.43 31.17 -14.78
C LEU A 24 16.67 30.99 -13.88
N GLY A 25 17.84 31.43 -14.34
CA GLY A 25 19.07 31.39 -13.53
C GLY A 25 19.01 32.29 -12.29
N SER A 26 18.45 33.50 -12.41
CA SER A 26 18.29 34.39 -11.26
C SER A 26 17.25 33.91 -10.25
N ASP A 27 16.21 33.21 -10.71
CA ASP A 27 15.14 32.67 -9.88
C ASP A 27 15.63 31.44 -9.10
N ILE A 28 16.41 30.54 -9.74
CA ILE A 28 17.03 29.38 -9.09
C ILE A 28 18.01 29.81 -7.99
N TRP A 29 18.79 30.87 -8.23
CA TRP A 29 19.72 31.40 -7.22
C TRP A 29 18.99 32.08 -6.06
N LYS A 30 17.85 32.73 -6.34
CA LYS A 30 17.05 33.38 -5.31
C LYS A 30 16.34 32.38 -4.39
N GLU A 31 16.09 31.17 -4.88
CA GLU A 31 15.41 30.08 -4.16
C GLU A 31 16.33 28.89 -3.83
N TRP A 32 17.65 29.13 -3.75
CA TRP A 32 18.66 28.08 -3.51
C TRP A 32 18.40 27.22 -2.25
N ASP A 33 17.87 27.83 -1.19
CA ASP A 33 17.48 27.16 0.06
C ASP A 33 16.43 26.07 -0.17
N LEU A 34 15.46 26.32 -1.06
CA LEU A 34 14.41 25.36 -1.41
C LEU A 34 15.00 24.16 -2.17
N TYR A 35 15.93 24.43 -3.09
CA TYR A 35 16.61 23.38 -3.86
C TYR A 35 17.51 22.52 -2.98
N ILE A 36 18.23 23.09 -2.02
CA ILE A 36 19.06 22.32 -1.08
C ILE A 36 18.23 21.38 -0.23
N LEU A 37 17.03 21.79 0.22
CA LEU A 37 16.12 20.91 0.94
C LEU A 37 15.54 19.80 0.05
N LEU A 38 15.33 20.08 -1.23
CA LEU A 38 14.78 19.14 -2.21
C LEU A 38 15.79 18.08 -2.67
N VAL A 39 17.05 18.47 -2.85
CA VAL A 39 18.14 17.61 -3.35
C VAL A 39 18.27 16.27 -2.61
N PRO A 40 18.33 16.19 -1.26
CA PRO A 40 18.45 14.91 -0.57
C PRO A 40 17.23 14.01 -0.79
N GLY A 41 16.03 14.60 -0.89
CA GLY A 41 14.80 13.84 -1.19
C GLY A 41 14.82 13.24 -2.59
N ILE A 42 15.24 14.01 -3.59
CA ILE A 42 15.39 13.51 -4.97
C ILE A 42 16.48 12.45 -5.05
N LEU A 43 17.64 12.70 -4.42
CA LEU A 43 18.75 11.75 -4.42
C LEU A 43 18.34 10.42 -3.79
N PHE A 44 17.60 10.46 -2.69
CA PHE A 44 17.05 9.27 -2.05
C PHE A 44 16.10 8.50 -2.97
N ILE A 45 15.19 9.19 -3.66
CA ILE A 45 14.27 8.55 -4.62
C ILE A 45 15.04 7.91 -5.77
N LEU A 46 16.05 8.59 -6.33
CA LEU A 46 16.85 8.05 -7.42
C LEU A 46 17.61 6.80 -6.97
N LEU A 47 18.29 6.86 -5.81
CA LEU A 47 19.10 5.74 -5.32
C LEU A 47 18.26 4.54 -4.90
N PHE A 48 17.17 4.75 -4.15
CA PHE A 48 16.42 3.64 -3.55
C PHE A 48 15.17 3.21 -4.32
N LYS A 49 14.55 4.10 -5.11
CA LYS A 49 13.38 3.71 -5.92
C LYS A 49 13.74 3.50 -7.38
N TYR A 50 14.56 4.36 -7.99
CA TYR A 50 14.86 4.25 -9.42
C TYR A 50 15.91 3.18 -9.73
N THR A 51 16.96 3.07 -8.91
CA THR A 51 17.99 2.02 -9.07
C THR A 51 17.41 0.60 -9.13
N PRO A 52 16.54 0.14 -8.20
CA PRO A 52 16.02 -1.23 -8.28
C PRO A 52 15.11 -1.46 -9.50
N MET A 53 14.56 -0.40 -10.13
CA MET A 53 13.79 -0.57 -11.36
C MET A 53 14.65 -1.01 -12.56
N TYR A 54 15.95 -0.75 -12.56
CA TYR A 54 16.86 -1.36 -13.55
C TYR A 54 16.85 -2.89 -13.48
N GLY A 55 16.53 -3.46 -12.32
CA GLY A 55 16.37 -4.90 -12.13
C GLY A 55 15.23 -5.52 -12.95
N ILE A 56 14.28 -4.74 -13.46
CA ILE A 56 13.21 -5.25 -14.34
C ILE A 56 13.78 -5.83 -15.64
N THR A 57 14.97 -5.38 -16.06
CA THR A 57 15.68 -5.93 -17.23
C THR A 57 16.05 -7.41 -17.07
N ILE A 58 16.16 -7.91 -15.83
CA ILE A 58 16.45 -9.31 -15.52
C ILE A 58 15.34 -10.23 -16.05
N ALA A 59 14.09 -9.77 -16.11
CA ALA A 59 12.98 -10.56 -16.64
C ALA A 59 13.14 -10.94 -18.13
N PHE A 60 14.00 -10.22 -18.86
CA PHE A 60 14.26 -10.42 -20.28
C PHE A 60 15.60 -11.12 -20.57
N LYS A 61 16.39 -11.42 -19.54
CA LYS A 61 17.70 -12.09 -19.63
C LYS A 61 17.66 -13.44 -18.91
N ASP A 62 18.40 -14.43 -19.41
CA ASP A 62 18.57 -15.72 -18.72
C ASP A 62 19.62 -15.53 -17.62
N PHE A 63 19.21 -14.82 -16.57
CA PHE A 63 20.10 -14.41 -15.50
C PHE A 63 20.48 -15.61 -14.64
N ASN A 64 21.75 -15.99 -14.71
CA ASN A 64 22.35 -16.96 -13.81
C ASN A 64 23.28 -16.23 -12.85
N ILE A 65 23.07 -16.43 -11.53
CA ILE A 65 23.84 -15.79 -10.46
C ILE A 65 25.34 -16.10 -10.59
N PHE A 66 25.69 -17.26 -11.17
CA PHE A 66 27.07 -17.70 -11.35
C PHE A 66 27.81 -17.05 -12.54
N THR A 67 27.09 -16.57 -13.57
CA THR A 67 27.69 -15.95 -14.77
C THR A 67 27.65 -14.42 -14.77
N GLY A 68 27.03 -13.80 -13.76
CA GLY A 68 26.99 -12.34 -13.61
C GLY A 68 25.97 -11.63 -14.53
N PHE A 69 25.70 -10.35 -14.21
CA PHE A 69 24.70 -9.52 -14.91
C PHE A 69 25.08 -9.16 -16.36
N ALA A 70 26.37 -9.16 -16.69
CA ALA A 70 26.90 -8.71 -17.97
C ALA A 70 26.87 -9.80 -19.06
N ASP A 71 27.12 -11.06 -18.71
CA ASP A 71 27.28 -12.17 -19.68
C ASP A 71 26.01 -13.01 -19.89
N SER A 72 24.90 -12.67 -19.23
CA SER A 72 23.64 -13.40 -19.39
C SER A 72 22.97 -13.09 -20.73
N PRO A 73 22.64 -14.13 -21.55
CA PRO A 73 22.05 -13.94 -22.87
C PRO A 73 20.64 -13.36 -22.75
N TRP A 74 20.31 -12.44 -23.66
CA TRP A 74 18.99 -11.85 -23.77
C TRP A 74 18.02 -12.87 -24.39
N VAL A 75 17.05 -13.33 -23.61
CA VAL A 75 16.07 -14.37 -24.01
C VAL A 75 14.65 -13.81 -24.20
N GLY A 76 14.46 -12.51 -24.00
CA GLY A 76 13.23 -11.79 -24.30
C GLY A 76 12.00 -12.36 -23.58
N TRP A 77 11.08 -12.96 -24.33
CA TRP A 77 9.77 -13.40 -23.85
C TRP A 77 9.72 -14.83 -23.30
N LYS A 78 10.83 -15.57 -23.30
CA LYS A 78 10.90 -16.97 -22.86
C LYS A 78 10.37 -17.17 -21.43
N HIS A 79 10.73 -16.28 -20.50
CA HIS A 79 10.27 -16.36 -19.11
C HIS A 79 8.77 -16.09 -18.97
N PHE A 80 8.25 -15.10 -19.72
CA PHE A 80 6.82 -14.80 -19.74
C PHE A 80 5.99 -15.96 -20.29
N ALA A 81 6.41 -16.56 -21.41
CA ALA A 81 5.73 -17.73 -21.97
C ALA A 81 5.66 -18.88 -20.95
N LYS A 82 6.78 -19.20 -20.29
CA LYS A 82 6.84 -20.22 -19.23
C LYS A 82 5.91 -19.90 -18.06
N LEU A 83 5.85 -18.64 -17.62
CA LEU A 83 4.96 -18.19 -16.55
C LEU A 83 3.48 -18.38 -16.93
N PHE A 84 3.07 -17.96 -18.13
CA PHE A 84 1.68 -18.08 -18.57
C PHE A 84 1.24 -19.52 -18.84
N THR A 85 2.15 -20.41 -19.25
CA THR A 85 1.86 -21.84 -19.42
C THR A 85 1.81 -22.62 -18.10
N SER A 86 2.27 -22.04 -16.99
CA SER A 86 2.27 -22.71 -15.69
C SER A 86 0.85 -22.76 -15.09
N PRO A 87 0.36 -23.94 -14.66
CA PRO A 87 -0.95 -24.06 -14.03
C PRO A 87 -1.05 -23.25 -12.73
N ASP A 88 0.04 -23.13 -11.98
CA ASP A 88 0.09 -22.41 -10.70
C ASP A 88 -0.11 -20.91 -10.90
N PHE A 89 0.43 -20.35 -12.00
CA PHE A 89 0.32 -18.92 -12.28
C PHE A 89 -1.14 -18.49 -12.47
N ALA A 90 -1.91 -19.27 -13.24
CA ALA A 90 -3.32 -18.99 -13.48
C ALA A 90 -4.15 -19.06 -12.19
N GLN A 91 -3.85 -20.03 -11.31
CA GLN A 91 -4.51 -20.17 -10.01
C GLN A 91 -4.18 -19.00 -9.08
N VAL A 92 -2.89 -18.68 -8.93
CA VAL A 92 -2.45 -17.58 -8.06
C VAL A 92 -2.98 -16.24 -8.58
N PHE A 93 -2.92 -15.99 -9.89
CA PHE A 93 -3.44 -14.77 -10.49
C PHE A 93 -4.93 -14.59 -10.22
N LYS A 94 -5.75 -15.63 -10.46
CA LYS A 94 -7.18 -15.60 -10.14
C LYS A 94 -7.43 -15.33 -8.65
N ASN A 95 -6.70 -16.01 -7.75
CA ASN A 95 -6.82 -15.80 -6.31
C ASN A 95 -6.48 -14.37 -5.91
N THR A 96 -5.39 -13.81 -6.44
CA THR A 96 -4.99 -12.42 -6.17
C THR A 96 -6.03 -11.43 -6.68
N VAL A 97 -6.59 -11.65 -7.87
CA VAL A 97 -7.66 -10.80 -8.43
C VAL A 97 -8.92 -10.88 -7.56
N ILE A 98 -9.35 -12.09 -7.19
CA ILE A 98 -10.53 -12.30 -6.33
C ILE A 98 -10.33 -11.63 -4.97
N ILE A 99 -9.17 -11.82 -4.32
CA ILE A 99 -8.87 -11.19 -3.03
C ILE A 99 -8.84 -9.66 -3.17
N SER A 100 -8.25 -9.13 -4.25
CA SER A 100 -8.18 -7.67 -4.46
C SER A 100 -9.57 -7.08 -4.71
N PHE A 101 -10.41 -7.76 -5.48
CA PHE A 101 -11.79 -7.36 -5.69
C PHE A 101 -12.59 -7.40 -4.39
N LEU A 102 -12.46 -8.47 -3.60
CA LEU A 102 -13.12 -8.58 -2.29
C LEU A 102 -12.67 -7.48 -1.33
N LYS A 103 -11.38 -7.12 -1.35
CA LYS A 103 -10.86 -5.97 -0.58
C LYS A 103 -11.53 -4.66 -1.01
N ILE A 104 -11.72 -4.44 -2.30
CA ILE A 104 -12.39 -3.22 -2.77
C ILE A 104 -13.87 -3.25 -2.40
N VAL A 105 -14.58 -4.37 -2.58
CA VAL A 105 -16.03 -4.41 -2.33
C VAL A 105 -16.37 -4.40 -0.84
N ILE A 106 -15.57 -5.05 0.01
CA ILE A 106 -15.87 -5.15 1.45
C ILE A 106 -15.05 -4.16 2.27
N LEU A 107 -13.73 -4.10 2.05
CA LEU A 107 -12.82 -3.33 2.89
C LEU A 107 -12.89 -1.82 2.65
N PHE A 108 -13.38 -1.38 1.47
CA PHE A 108 -13.61 0.04 1.20
C PHE A 108 -14.87 0.60 1.88
N PRO A 109 -16.08 -0.02 1.76
CA PRO A 109 -17.27 0.53 2.42
C PRO A 109 -17.26 0.30 3.94
N LEU A 110 -16.56 -0.72 4.44
CA LEU A 110 -16.57 -1.05 5.87
C LEU A 110 -16.11 0.13 6.76
N PRO A 111 -14.96 0.80 6.52
CA PRO A 111 -14.58 2.01 7.25
C PRO A 111 -15.60 3.15 7.15
N ILE A 112 -16.25 3.32 5.99
CA ILE A 112 -17.25 4.37 5.77
C ILE A 112 -18.50 4.07 6.62
N MET A 113 -18.99 2.84 6.61
CA MET A 113 -20.12 2.42 7.43
C MET A 113 -19.81 2.60 8.91
N ILE A 114 -18.64 2.15 9.37
CA ILE A 114 -18.21 2.32 10.76
C ILE A 114 -18.12 3.82 11.12
N ALA A 115 -17.58 4.67 10.24
CA ALA A 115 -17.49 6.10 10.47
C ALA A 115 -18.88 6.76 10.60
N LEU A 116 -19.84 6.37 9.75
CA LEU A 116 -21.22 6.87 9.82
C LEU A 116 -21.94 6.39 11.08
N MET A 117 -21.85 5.10 11.40
CA MET A 117 -22.41 4.54 12.64
C MET A 117 -21.84 5.23 13.88
N LEU A 118 -20.54 5.50 13.88
CA LEU A 118 -19.88 6.23 14.97
C LEU A 118 -20.22 7.72 15.00
N ASN A 119 -20.66 8.29 13.88
CA ASN A 119 -21.07 9.69 13.83
C ASN A 119 -22.46 9.92 14.45
N GLU A 120 -23.36 8.94 14.33
CA GLU A 120 -24.70 8.99 14.92
C GLU A 120 -24.70 8.86 16.46
N LEU A 121 -23.58 8.43 17.06
CA LEU A 121 -23.45 8.28 18.50
C LEU A 121 -23.30 9.65 19.19
N ARG A 122 -24.30 10.00 20.03
CA ARG A 122 -24.29 11.23 20.85
C ARG A 122 -23.20 11.23 21.95
N ASN A 123 -22.80 10.05 22.43
CA ASN A 123 -21.83 9.91 23.52
C ASN A 123 -20.38 9.91 23.01
N MET A 124 -19.68 11.03 23.23
CA MET A 124 -18.31 11.24 22.75
C MET A 124 -17.27 10.28 23.33
N ILE A 125 -17.41 9.89 24.61
CA ILE A 125 -16.49 8.94 25.26
C ILE A 125 -16.55 7.58 24.58
N PHE A 126 -17.76 7.09 24.29
CA PHE A 126 -17.95 5.79 23.64
C PHE A 126 -17.42 5.79 22.20
N LYS A 127 -17.67 6.86 21.43
CA LYS A 127 -17.12 7.05 20.07
C LYS A 127 -15.59 6.94 20.06
N ARG A 128 -14.90 7.64 20.99
CA ARG A 128 -13.43 7.65 21.08
C ARG A 128 -12.84 6.30 21.48
N THR A 129 -13.51 5.57 22.38
CA THR A 129 -13.05 4.24 22.79
C THR A 129 -13.15 3.24 21.64
N VAL A 130 -14.28 3.19 20.92
CA VAL A 130 -14.46 2.27 19.80
C VAL A 130 -13.45 2.54 18.68
N GLN A 131 -13.19 3.81 18.35
CA GLN A 131 -12.15 4.16 17.38
C GLN A 131 -10.80 3.61 17.80
N THR A 132 -10.38 3.85 19.05
CA THR A 132 -9.10 3.35 19.57
C THR A 132 -8.98 1.82 19.42
N VAL A 133 -10.04 1.08 19.76
CA VAL A 133 -10.07 -0.39 19.64
C VAL A 133 -9.97 -0.85 18.18
N ILE A 134 -10.66 -0.17 17.25
CA ILE A 134 -10.64 -0.53 15.82
C ILE A 134 -9.30 -0.17 15.16
N TYR A 135 -8.64 0.91 15.60
CA TYR A 135 -7.31 1.29 15.10
C TYR A 135 -6.17 0.45 15.70
N LEU A 136 -6.35 -0.11 16.91
CA LEU A 136 -5.34 -0.90 17.61
C LEU A 136 -4.68 -2.01 16.77
N PRO A 137 -5.42 -2.85 16.00
CA PRO A 137 -4.85 -3.95 15.25
C PRO A 137 -3.88 -3.50 14.16
N HIS A 138 -4.05 -2.30 13.61
CA HIS A 138 -3.15 -1.76 12.60
C HIS A 138 -1.76 -1.43 13.17
N PHE A 139 -1.67 -1.19 14.49
CA PHE A 139 -0.39 -1.01 15.17
C PHE A 139 0.34 -2.33 15.42
N LEU A 140 -0.36 -3.47 15.38
CA LEU A 140 0.24 -4.79 15.49
C LEU A 140 0.86 -5.20 14.15
N SER A 141 2.06 -5.76 14.18
CA SER A 141 2.71 -6.30 12.98
C SER A 141 1.87 -7.43 12.39
N TRP A 142 1.73 -7.46 11.06
CA TRP A 142 1.06 -8.54 10.33
C TRP A 142 1.63 -9.92 10.72
N VAL A 143 2.94 -10.02 11.00
CA VAL A 143 3.57 -11.28 11.40
C VAL A 143 3.06 -11.77 12.76
N ILE A 144 2.88 -10.86 13.73
CA ILE A 144 2.35 -11.20 15.07
C ILE A 144 0.90 -11.64 14.95
N VAL A 145 0.11 -10.91 14.15
CA VAL A 145 -1.29 -11.24 13.90
C VAL A 145 -1.41 -12.63 13.25
N GLY A 146 -0.57 -12.92 12.25
CA GLY A 146 -0.52 -14.24 11.60
C GLY A 146 -0.18 -15.38 12.58
N GLY A 147 0.82 -15.17 13.44
CA GLY A 147 1.19 -16.13 14.50
C GLY A 147 0.04 -16.39 15.48
N LEU A 148 -0.62 -15.32 15.94
CA LEU A 148 -1.78 -15.42 16.84
C LEU A 148 -2.94 -16.19 16.18
N PHE A 149 -3.22 -15.95 14.90
CA PHE A 149 -4.24 -16.71 14.17
C PHE A 149 -3.89 -18.20 14.10
N ILE A 150 -2.63 -18.55 13.84
CA ILE A 150 -2.18 -19.96 13.83
C ILE A 150 -2.34 -20.58 15.22
N ASP A 151 -1.95 -19.88 16.28
CA ASP A 151 -2.06 -20.36 17.67
C ASP A 151 -3.52 -20.57 18.08
N ILE A 152 -4.39 -19.63 17.73
CA ILE A 152 -5.83 -19.70 18.04
C ILE A 152 -6.51 -20.83 17.25
N LEU A 153 -6.16 -21.02 15.98
CA LEU A 153 -6.72 -22.04 15.09
C LEU A 153 -6.01 -23.40 15.19
N SER A 154 -4.96 -23.53 16.00
CA SER A 154 -4.16 -24.76 16.12
C SER A 154 -5.00 -25.95 16.60
N THR A 155 -4.85 -27.08 15.91
CA THR A 155 -5.58 -28.34 16.17
C THR A 155 -5.20 -29.01 17.49
N ASN A 156 -3.96 -28.83 17.96
CA ASN A 156 -3.41 -29.51 19.14
C ASN A 156 -3.44 -28.67 20.43
N GLY A 157 -4.25 -27.62 20.49
CA GLY A 157 -4.25 -26.76 21.66
C GLY A 157 -4.95 -25.41 21.54
N GLY A 158 -5.39 -25.05 20.33
CA GLY A 158 -6.01 -23.77 20.05
C GLY A 158 -7.27 -23.52 20.87
N ILE A 159 -7.44 -22.28 21.32
CA ILE A 159 -8.55 -21.83 22.15
C ILE A 159 -9.89 -22.16 21.49
N ILE A 160 -9.98 -22.04 20.16
CA ILE A 160 -11.20 -22.34 19.40
C ILE A 160 -11.52 -23.83 19.46
N ASN A 161 -10.54 -24.71 19.20
CA ASN A 161 -10.77 -26.15 19.19
C ASN A 161 -11.09 -26.69 20.59
N LYS A 162 -10.45 -26.15 21.63
CA LYS A 162 -10.76 -26.47 23.03
C LYS A 162 -12.13 -25.95 23.48
N ALA A 163 -12.59 -24.82 22.94
CA ALA A 163 -13.94 -24.33 23.18
C ALA A 163 -15.01 -25.12 22.40
N TRP A 164 -14.66 -25.60 21.20
CA TRP A 164 -15.59 -26.31 20.31
C TRP A 164 -15.78 -27.78 20.68
N TYR A 165 -14.72 -28.50 21.09
CA TYR A 165 -14.79 -29.92 21.47
C TYR A 165 -15.84 -30.23 22.57
N PRO A 166 -15.92 -29.48 23.69
CA PRO A 166 -16.92 -29.73 24.73
C PRO A 166 -18.37 -29.51 24.26
N TRP A 167 -18.59 -28.52 23.40
CA TRP A 167 -19.91 -28.18 22.86
C TRP A 167 -20.37 -29.18 21.77
N ALA A 168 -19.46 -29.62 20.90
CA ALA A 168 -19.75 -30.63 19.88
C ALA A 168 -19.87 -32.05 20.47
N TRP A 169 -19.03 -32.42 21.44
CA TRP A 169 -19.02 -33.73 22.08
C TRP A 169 -20.27 -33.99 22.95
N SER A 170 -20.80 -32.96 23.60
CA SER A 170 -22.06 -33.06 24.36
C SER A 170 -23.28 -33.32 23.46
N ARG A 171 -23.25 -32.84 22.21
CA ARG A 171 -24.33 -33.06 21.22
C ARG A 171 -24.31 -34.48 20.62
N LEU A 172 -23.13 -35.05 20.42
CA LEU A 172 -22.98 -36.46 20.00
C LEU A 172 -23.33 -37.44 21.12
N ARG A 173 -22.93 -37.17 22.37
CA ARG A 173 -23.26 -38.04 23.52
C ARG A 173 -24.77 -38.12 23.81
N SER A 174 -25.52 -37.02 23.61
CA SER A 174 -26.99 -37.02 23.76
C SER A 174 -27.71 -37.89 22.72
N SER A 175 -27.14 -38.09 21.54
CA SER A 175 -27.77 -38.88 20.46
C SER A 175 -27.48 -40.38 20.60
N SER A 176 -26.34 -40.77 21.21
CA SER A 176 -26.02 -42.17 21.47
C SER A 176 -26.74 -42.76 22.69
N ILE A 177 -27.13 -41.94 23.68
CA ILE A 177 -27.88 -42.42 24.86
C ILE A 177 -29.32 -42.80 24.51
N THR A 178 -29.95 -42.13 23.53
CA THR A 178 -31.31 -42.49 23.07
C THR A 178 -31.35 -43.79 22.25
N VAL A 179 -30.26 -44.13 21.55
CA VAL A 179 -30.21 -45.34 20.70
C VAL A 179 -29.93 -46.62 21.51
N CYS A 180 -29.21 -46.55 22.64
CA CYS A 180 -28.98 -47.73 23.48
C CYS A 180 -30.13 -48.04 24.46
N SER A 181 -31.08 -47.13 24.69
CA SER A 181 -32.18 -47.35 25.65
C SER A 181 -33.40 -48.07 25.06
N GLY A 182 -33.38 -48.40 23.76
CA GLY A 182 -34.44 -49.13 23.06
C GLY A 182 -34.04 -50.53 22.58
N ALA A 183 -32.91 -51.06 23.05
CA ALA A 183 -32.37 -52.36 22.65
C ALA A 183 -32.14 -53.34 23.83
N CYS A 184 -32.85 -53.15 24.94
CA CYS A 184 -32.88 -54.09 26.06
C CYS A 184 -34.32 -54.33 26.52
#